data_AF-A0AAE4ERH1-F1
#
_entry.id   AF-A0AAE4ERH1-F1
#
_cell.length_a   1.000
_cell.length_b   1.000
_cell.length_c   1.000
_cell.angle_alpha   90.00
_cell.angle_beta   90.00
_cell.angle_gamma   90.00
#
_symmetry.space_group_name_H-M   'P 1'
#
loop_
_entity.id
_entity.type
_entity.pdbx_description
1 polymer ?
#
loop_
_entity_poly.entity_id
_entity_poly.type
_entity_poly.pdbx_seq_one_letter_code
_entity_poly.pdbx_strand_id
1 'polypeptide(L)'
;MSTGPDDSHRRRAETLRTAMTGDTGITEAALRTAVADRAAGGPPVAEPYDELARQVGAASYRVTDAEVDAVRQAAGSDKAAFEIVMSACVGAGLARWDAAARVIAEATDAPA
;
A
#
# COMPACT_ATOMS: atom_id res chain seq x y z
N MET A 1 -28.69 4.37 9.24
CA MET A 1 -27.26 4.27 8.87
C MET A 1 -26.81 2.87 9.24
N SER A 2 -26.66 1.98 8.27
CA SER A 2 -26.48 0.55 8.53
C SER A 2 -25.11 0.30 9.15
N THR A 3 -25.04 -0.28 10.35
CA THR A 3 -23.78 -0.60 11.06
C THR A 3 -23.44 -2.08 10.84
N GLY A 4 -23.37 -2.49 9.57
CA GLY A 4 -22.97 -3.85 9.20
C GLY A 4 -21.45 -4.05 9.21
N PRO A 5 -20.95 -5.30 9.33
CA PRO A 5 -19.51 -5.60 9.28
C PRO A 5 -18.82 -5.09 8.01
N ASP A 6 -19.49 -5.09 6.86
CA ASP A 6 -18.96 -4.58 5.58
C ASP A 6 -18.65 -3.07 5.64
N ASP A 7 -19.52 -2.29 6.28
CA ASP A 7 -19.30 -0.85 6.51
C ASP A 7 -18.11 -0.58 7.44
N SER A 8 -17.80 -1.53 8.33
CA SER A 8 -16.64 -1.43 9.21
C SER A 8 -15.33 -1.69 8.47
N HIS A 9 -15.31 -2.64 7.53
CA HIS A 9 -14.11 -2.96 6.74
C HIS A 9 -13.79 -1.87 5.71
N ARG A 10 -14.81 -1.34 5.03
CA ARG A 10 -14.66 -0.20 4.12
C ARG A 10 -14.06 1.01 4.84
N ARG A 11 -14.58 1.36 6.03
CA ARG A 11 -14.04 2.46 6.85
C ARG A 11 -12.58 2.24 7.24
N ARG A 12 -12.18 1.01 7.58
CA ARG A 12 -10.78 0.69 7.89
C ARG A 12 -9.88 0.87 6.67
N ALA A 13 -10.33 0.44 5.49
CA ALA A 13 -9.59 0.63 4.25
C ALA A 13 -9.44 2.12 3.91
N GLU A 14 -10.49 2.93 4.09
CA GLU A 14 -10.42 4.40 3.95
C GLU A 14 -9.45 5.04 4.96
N THR A 15 -9.46 4.58 6.22
CA THR A 15 -8.55 5.06 7.26
C THR A 15 -7.07 4.83 6.87
N LEU A 16 -6.77 3.66 6.29
CA LEU A 16 -5.41 3.37 5.79
C LEU A 16 -5.02 4.31 4.64
N ARG A 17 -5.92 4.57 3.69
CA ARG A 17 -5.66 5.52 2.59
C ARG A 17 -5.34 6.92 3.11
N THR A 18 -6.15 7.43 4.03
CA THR A 18 -5.94 8.75 4.64
C THR A 18 -4.62 8.82 5.41
N ALA A 19 -4.24 7.74 6.11
CA ALA A 19 -2.96 7.70 6.83
C ALA A 19 -1.75 7.82 5.89
N MET A 20 -1.83 7.28 4.67
CA MET A 20 -0.76 7.37 3.69
C MET A 20 -0.56 8.78 3.14
N THR A 21 -1.66 9.50 2.88
CA THR A 21 -1.67 10.83 2.26
C THR A 21 -1.51 11.97 3.27
N GLY A 22 -1.45 11.67 4.57
CA GLY A 22 -1.29 12.69 5.62
C GLY A 22 0.16 13.14 5.82
N ASP A 23 0.35 14.25 6.54
CA ASP A 23 1.64 14.94 6.70
C ASP A 23 2.40 14.56 7.99
N THR A 24 1.99 13.51 8.69
CA THR A 24 2.55 13.17 10.03
C THR A 24 3.79 12.27 9.99
N GLY A 25 4.19 11.80 8.81
CA GLY A 25 5.36 10.93 8.62
C GLY A 25 6.69 11.68 8.48
N ILE A 26 7.81 10.95 8.56
CA ILE A 26 9.16 11.49 8.27
C ILE A 26 9.35 11.65 6.76
N THR A 27 8.84 10.71 5.98
CA THR A 27 8.92 10.73 4.53
C THR A 27 7.91 11.72 3.94
N GLU A 28 8.12 12.13 2.69
CA GLU A 28 7.13 12.94 1.97
C GLU A 28 5.88 12.11 1.66
N ALA A 29 4.69 12.69 1.82
CA ALA A 29 3.42 12.00 1.52
C ALA A 29 3.35 11.55 0.05
N ALA A 30 3.93 12.34 -0.86
CA ALA A 30 4.02 12.01 -2.28
C ALA A 30 4.85 10.74 -2.52
N LEU A 31 5.97 10.56 -1.80
CA LEU A 31 6.80 9.36 -1.93
C LEU A 31 6.07 8.12 -1.39
N ARG A 32 5.43 8.22 -0.22
CA ARG A 32 4.61 7.13 0.32
C ARG A 32 3.52 6.70 -0.64
N THR A 33 2.80 7.67 -1.21
CA THR A 33 1.71 7.42 -2.17
C THR A 33 2.25 6.74 -3.42
N ALA A 34 3.34 7.25 -4.00
CA ALA A 34 3.95 6.66 -5.19
C ALA A 34 4.43 5.22 -4.96
N VAL A 35 4.98 4.92 -3.77
CA VAL A 35 5.40 3.56 -3.39
C VAL A 35 4.21 2.62 -3.21
N ALA A 36 3.11 3.08 -2.60
CA ALA A 36 1.87 2.30 -2.55
C ALA A 36 1.33 1.98 -3.94
N ASP A 37 1.24 3.00 -4.79
CA ASP A 37 0.76 2.85 -6.17
C ASP A 37 1.62 1.86 -6.92
N ARG A 38 2.95 1.96 -6.78
CA ARG A 38 3.88 1.03 -7.41
C ARG A 38 3.66 -0.42 -6.98
N ALA A 39 3.47 -0.66 -5.68
CA ALA A 39 3.20 -1.99 -5.13
C ALA A 39 1.81 -2.53 -5.51
N ALA A 40 0.87 -1.64 -5.85
CA ALA A 40 -0.43 -1.97 -6.44
C ALA A 40 -0.37 -2.26 -7.96
N GLY A 41 0.81 -2.18 -8.59
CA GLY A 41 0.98 -2.38 -10.04
C GLY A 41 0.97 -1.08 -10.86
N GLY A 42 1.06 0.07 -10.19
CA GLY A 42 1.18 1.39 -10.79
C GLY A 42 2.56 1.67 -11.42
N PRO A 43 2.80 2.92 -11.86
CA PRO A 43 3.99 3.30 -12.61
C PRO A 43 5.27 3.17 -11.77
N PRO A 44 6.44 2.98 -12.42
CA PRO A 44 7.73 2.95 -11.72
C PRO A 44 8.02 4.21 -10.91
N VAL A 45 8.73 4.03 -9.79
CA VAL A 45 9.26 5.11 -8.96
C VAL A 45 10.79 5.13 -9.01
N ALA A 46 11.42 6.07 -8.30
CA ALA A 46 12.88 6.12 -8.26
C ALA A 46 13.48 4.95 -7.47
N GLU A 47 14.61 4.41 -7.93
CA GLU A 47 15.39 3.45 -7.15
C GLU A 47 15.95 4.11 -5.88
N PRO A 48 16.09 3.36 -4.77
CA PRO A 48 15.84 1.91 -4.60
C PRO A 48 14.37 1.55 -4.26
N TYR A 49 13.45 2.53 -4.30
CA TYR A 49 12.08 2.33 -3.87
C TYR A 49 11.26 1.49 -4.87
N ASP A 50 11.62 1.51 -6.16
CA ASP A 50 10.89 0.77 -7.20
C ASP A 50 10.98 -0.73 -6.98
N GLU A 51 12.20 -1.24 -6.86
CA GLU A 51 12.43 -2.67 -6.76
C GLU A 51 11.79 -3.24 -5.49
N LEU A 52 11.94 -2.55 -4.35
CA LEU A 52 11.28 -2.95 -3.11
C LEU A 52 9.75 -2.97 -3.27
N ALA A 53 9.16 -1.89 -3.78
CA ALA A 53 7.70 -1.78 -3.91
C ALA A 53 7.13 -2.84 -4.86
N ARG A 54 7.81 -3.07 -6.00
CA ARG A 54 7.49 -4.13 -6.96
C ARG A 54 7.55 -5.51 -6.32
N GLN A 55 8.62 -5.80 -5.58
CA GLN A 55 8.84 -7.08 -4.90
C GLN A 55 7.79 -7.32 -3.82
N VAL A 56 7.47 -6.31 -3.00
CA VAL A 56 6.41 -6.37 -1.99
C VAL A 56 5.05 -6.69 -2.63
N GLY A 57 4.72 -6.02 -3.73
CA GLY A 57 3.46 -6.23 -4.45
C GLY A 57 3.32 -7.64 -5.04
N ALA A 58 4.40 -8.20 -5.57
CA ALA A 58 4.38 -9.46 -6.32
C ALA A 58 4.81 -10.71 -5.53
N ALA A 59 5.83 -10.60 -4.69
CA ALA A 59 6.49 -11.72 -4.01
C ALA A 59 7.17 -11.26 -2.70
N SER A 60 6.41 -10.71 -1.75
CA SER A 60 6.95 -10.16 -0.49
C SER A 60 7.86 -11.13 0.29
N TYR A 61 7.62 -12.44 0.20
CA TYR A 61 8.46 -13.48 0.81
C TYR A 61 9.86 -13.61 0.21
N ARG A 62 10.15 -12.89 -0.88
CA ARG A 62 11.47 -12.81 -1.53
C ARG A 62 12.20 -11.50 -1.24
N VAL A 63 11.58 -10.54 -0.55
CA VAL A 63 12.26 -9.32 -0.11
C VAL A 63 13.46 -9.70 0.74
N THR A 64 14.61 -9.13 0.40
CA THR A 64 15.90 -9.40 1.03
C THR A 64 16.32 -8.27 1.97
N ASP A 65 17.22 -8.58 2.89
CA ASP A 65 17.83 -7.57 3.75
C ASP A 65 18.58 -6.51 2.95
N ALA A 66 19.14 -6.86 1.78
CA ALA A 66 19.86 -5.93 0.91
C ALA A 66 18.93 -4.88 0.29
N GLU A 67 17.73 -5.27 -0.14
CA GLU A 67 16.71 -4.35 -0.66
C GLU A 67 16.21 -3.40 0.44
N VAL A 68 15.96 -3.94 1.63
CA VAL A 68 15.55 -3.13 2.80
C VAL A 68 16.67 -2.16 3.20
N ASP A 69 17.92 -2.61 3.21
CA ASP A 69 19.07 -1.76 3.55
C ASP A 69 19.31 -0.66 2.51
N ALA A 70 19.15 -0.94 1.21
CA ALA A 70 19.23 0.07 0.16
C ALA A 70 18.18 1.18 0.38
N VAL A 71 16.93 0.81 0.64
CA VAL A 71 15.86 1.76 0.95
C VAL A 71 16.14 2.53 2.24
N ARG A 72 16.67 1.87 3.27
CA ARG A 72 17.06 2.51 4.53
C ARG A 72 18.17 3.54 4.34
N GLN A 73 19.19 3.23 3.54
CA GLN A 73 20.26 4.17 3.19
C GLN A 73 19.71 5.38 2.41
N ALA A 74 18.82 5.15 1.43
CA ALA A 74 18.22 6.23 0.65
C ALA A 74 17.24 7.10 1.47
N ALA A 75 16.49 6.50 2.39
CA ALA A 75 15.51 7.18 3.24
C ALA A 75 16.15 7.85 4.48
N GLY A 76 17.41 7.55 4.78
CA GLY A 76 18.21 8.19 5.82
C GLY A 76 17.89 7.78 7.26
N SER A 77 16.91 6.90 7.51
CA SER A 77 16.62 6.36 8.85
C SER A 77 15.79 5.08 8.81
N ASP A 78 15.85 4.29 9.88
CA ASP A 78 15.04 3.08 10.05
C ASP A 78 13.53 3.39 10.03
N LYS A 79 13.13 4.50 10.67
CA LYS A 79 11.73 4.91 10.70
C LYS A 79 11.24 5.35 9.31
N ALA A 80 12.06 6.07 8.55
CA ALA A 80 11.71 6.42 7.17
C ALA A 80 11.62 5.17 6.27
N ALA A 81 12.56 4.22 6.41
CA ALA A 81 12.51 2.94 5.71
C ALA A 81 11.24 2.14 6.03
N PHE A 82 10.86 2.10 7.32
CA PHE A 82 9.63 1.48 7.78
C PHE A 82 8.39 2.11 7.12
N GLU A 83 8.33 3.45 7.04
CA GLU A 83 7.22 4.14 6.37
C GLU A 83 7.10 3.74 4.89
N ILE A 84 8.22 3.56 4.19
CA ILE A 84 8.25 3.10 2.79
C ILE A 84 7.78 1.64 2.66
N VAL A 85 8.31 0.73 3.49
CA VAL A 85 7.89 -0.68 3.49
C VAL A 85 6.39 -0.80 3.79
N MET A 86 5.91 -0.07 4.80
CA MET A 86 4.48 -0.06 5.14
C MET A 86 3.63 0.53 4.03
N SER A 87 4.10 1.58 3.35
CA SER A 87 3.42 2.16 2.18
C SER A 87 3.23 1.13 1.07
N ALA A 88 4.28 0.37 0.73
CA ALA A 88 4.21 -0.70 -0.26
C ALA A 88 3.22 -1.81 0.16
N CYS A 89 3.27 -2.25 1.42
CA CYS A 89 2.37 -3.26 1.96
C CYS A 89 0.90 -2.79 1.94
N VAL A 90 0.63 -1.54 2.32
CA VAL A 90 -0.71 -0.96 2.32
C VAL A 90 -1.25 -0.85 0.90
N GLY A 91 -0.45 -0.33 -0.05
CA GLY A 91 -0.85 -0.26 -1.46
C GLY A 91 -1.19 -1.64 -2.04
N ALA A 92 -0.31 -2.62 -1.83
CA ALA A 92 -0.52 -4.00 -2.25
C ALA A 92 -1.79 -4.63 -1.63
N GLY A 93 -2.05 -4.38 -0.35
CA GLY A 93 -3.22 -4.88 0.36
C GLY A 93 -4.52 -4.22 -0.11
N LEU A 94 -4.53 -2.90 -0.26
CA LEU A 94 -5.69 -2.13 -0.70
C LEU A 94 -6.07 -2.45 -2.15
N ALA A 95 -5.10 -2.67 -3.03
CA ALA A 95 -5.38 -3.11 -4.40
C ALA A 95 -6.13 -4.45 -4.44
N ARG A 96 -5.73 -5.41 -3.60
CA ARG A 96 -6.41 -6.71 -3.45
C ARG A 96 -7.81 -6.55 -2.85
N TRP A 97 -7.93 -5.66 -1.85
CA TRP A 97 -9.22 -5.32 -1.24
C TRP A 97 -10.19 -4.72 -2.25
N ASP A 98 -9.77 -3.74 -3.05
CA ASP A 98 -10.63 -3.07 -4.03
C ASP A 98 -11.08 -4.02 -5.13
N ALA A 99 -10.19 -4.91 -5.59
CA ALA A 99 -10.54 -5.95 -6.54
C ALA A 99 -11.62 -6.90 -5.98
N ALA A 100 -11.46 -7.36 -4.73
CA ALA A 100 -12.44 -8.23 -4.08
C ALA A 100 -13.77 -7.52 -3.81
N ALA A 101 -13.72 -6.30 -3.28
CA ALA A 101 -14.91 -5.49 -2.97
C ALA A 101 -15.75 -5.22 -4.21
N ARG A 102 -15.12 -4.95 -5.37
CA ARG A 102 -15.81 -4.77 -6.65
C ARG A 102 -16.55 -6.03 -7.07
N VAL A 103 -15.88 -7.19 -7.05
CA VAL A 103 -16.50 -8.47 -7.44
C VAL A 103 -17.68 -8.84 -6.52
N ILE A 104 -17.55 -8.60 -5.21
CA ILE A 104 -18.64 -8.84 -4.26
C ILE A 104 -19.84 -7.92 -4.54
N ALA A 105 -19.60 -6.64 -4.81
CA ALA A 105 -20.65 -5.68 -5.14
C ALA A 105 -21.38 -6.07 -6.43
N GLU A 106 -20.64 -6.40 -7.50
CA GLU A 106 -21.20 -6.86 -8.78
C GLU A 106 -22.05 -8.14 -8.62
N ALA A 107 -21.57 -9.10 -7.83
CA ALA A 107 -22.31 -10.34 -7.56
C ALA A 107 -23.60 -10.10 -6.75
N THR A 108 -23.63 -9.08 -5.90
CA THR A 108 -24.80 -8.73 -5.08
C THR A 108 -25.85 -7.95 -5.88
N ASP A 109 -25.43 -7.21 -6.91
CA ASP A 109 -26.30 -6.38 -7.77
C ASP A 109 -26.85 -7.15 -9.00
N ALA A 110 -26.38 -8.38 -9.25
CA ALA A 110 -26.83 -9.20 -10.37
C ALA A 110 -28.28 -9.70 -10.16
N PRO A 111 -29.18 -9.54 -11.15
CA PRO A 111 -30.51 -10.16 -11.09
C PRO A 111 -30.39 -11.68 -11.17
N ALA A 112 -31.24 -12.37 -10.39
CA ALA A 112 -31.32 -13.84 -10.33
C ALA A 112 -31.76 -14.48 -11.67
#